data_AF-A0A1A8WPD4-F1
#
_entry.id   AF-A0A1A8WPD4-F1
#
_cell.length_a   1.000
_cell.length_b   1.000
_cell.length_c   1.000
_cell.angle_alpha   90.00
_cell.angle_beta   90.00
_cell.angle_gamma   90.00
#
_symmetry.space_group_name_H-M   'P 1'
#
loop_
_entity.id
_entity.type
_entity.pdbx_description
1 polymer ?
#
loop_
_entity_poly.entity_id
_entity_poly.type
_entity_poly.pdbx_seq_one_letter_code
_entity_poly.pdbx_strand_id
1 'polypeptide(L)'
;MVGKPPEKQTIFEKFEKANFSNDEDTLSFLKDLNGQYTHLYNYGCLFEKAHKYASIMFDTGKHNYICGYFNDWVNEKNEEHTSNGKNCDHVELWEQYIEKLWIQLLQKADTPNCLKP
;
A
#
# COMPACT_ATOMS: atom_id res chain seq x y z
N MET A 1 -22.59 -5.46 19.33
CA MET A 1 -22.94 -5.83 17.95
C MET A 1 -21.80 -5.37 17.07
N VAL A 2 -21.04 -6.30 16.48
CA VAL A 2 -20.05 -5.94 15.46
C VAL A 2 -20.86 -5.58 14.21
N GLY A 3 -20.86 -4.30 13.84
CA GLY A 3 -21.56 -3.84 12.64
C GLY A 3 -21.00 -4.54 11.40
N LYS A 4 -21.83 -4.70 10.36
CA LYS A 4 -21.39 -5.21 9.06
C LYS A 4 -20.15 -4.40 8.60
N PRO A 5 -19.09 -5.05 8.11
CA PRO A 5 -17.96 -4.34 7.53
C PRO A 5 -18.43 -3.34 6.47
N PRO A 6 -17.87 -2.13 6.41
CA PRO A 6 -18.11 -1.20 5.32
C PRO A 6 -17.81 -1.84 3.97
N GLU A 7 -18.42 -1.32 2.91
CA GLU A 7 -18.14 -1.78 1.56
C GLU A 7 -16.67 -1.54 1.21
N LYS A 8 -16.04 -2.55 0.61
CA LYS A 8 -14.63 -2.56 0.26
C LYS A 8 -14.21 -1.33 -0.54
N GLN A 9 -15.03 -0.91 -1.51
CA GLN A 9 -14.74 0.27 -2.32
C GLN A 9 -14.74 1.58 -1.52
N THR A 10 -15.59 1.71 -0.50
CA THR A 10 -15.54 2.88 0.39
C THR A 10 -14.21 2.96 1.14
N ILE A 11 -13.64 1.82 1.50
CA ILE A 11 -12.32 1.75 2.16
C ILE A 11 -11.20 2.03 1.17
N PHE A 12 -11.31 1.58 -0.08
CA PHE A 12 -10.33 1.85 -1.13
C PHE A 12 -10.19 3.35 -1.37
N GLU A 13 -11.32 4.07 -1.43
CA GLU A 13 -11.29 5.53 -1.50
C GLU A 13 -10.58 6.19 -0.30
N LYS A 14 -10.60 5.57 0.89
CA LYS A 14 -9.85 6.08 2.05
C LYS A 14 -8.35 5.88 1.89
N PHE A 15 -7.92 4.78 1.28
CA PHE A 15 -6.52 4.57 0.91
C PHE A 15 -6.06 5.60 -0.11
N GLU A 16 -6.83 5.84 -1.17
CA GLU A 16 -6.55 6.85 -2.21
C GLU A 16 -6.47 8.28 -1.66
N LYS A 17 -7.26 8.58 -0.62
CA LYS A 17 -7.35 9.90 0.01
C LYS A 17 -6.51 10.00 1.30
N ALA A 18 -5.67 9.01 1.59
CA ALA A 18 -4.87 8.99 2.81
C ALA A 18 -3.92 10.19 2.84
N ASN A 19 -4.07 11.05 3.85
CA ASN A 19 -3.35 12.33 3.94
C ASN A 19 -2.22 12.33 4.97
N PHE A 20 -1.55 11.20 5.14
CA PHE A 20 -0.37 11.09 5.99
C PHE A 20 0.87 11.66 5.28
N SER A 21 1.89 12.03 6.06
CA SER A 21 3.22 12.31 5.50
C SER A 21 3.93 10.99 5.18
N ASN A 22 4.74 11.02 4.12
CA ASN A 22 5.71 9.96 3.85
C ASN A 22 6.93 10.12 4.75
N ASP A 23 7.49 9.00 5.19
CA ASP A 23 8.72 9.00 5.96
C ASP A 23 9.93 9.26 5.05
N GLU A 24 10.98 9.86 5.60
CA GLU A 24 12.18 10.21 4.85
C GLU A 24 12.85 8.99 4.21
N ASP A 25 12.82 7.84 4.89
CA ASP A 25 13.35 6.60 4.36
C ASP A 25 12.59 6.12 3.12
N THR A 26 11.26 6.26 3.12
CA THR A 26 10.42 5.91 1.96
C THR A 26 10.71 6.84 0.79
N LEU A 27 10.78 8.15 1.05
CA LEU A 27 11.12 9.13 0.03
C LEU A 27 12.52 8.88 -0.55
N SER A 28 13.48 8.54 0.30
CA SER A 28 14.85 8.21 -0.09
C SER A 28 14.90 6.93 -0.93
N PHE A 29 14.15 5.89 -0.54
CA PHE A 29 14.08 4.62 -1.26
C PHE A 29 13.43 4.76 -2.64
N LEU A 30 12.38 5.59 -2.75
CA LEU A 30 11.67 5.83 -4.01
C LEU A 30 12.36 6.86 -4.91
N LYS A 31 13.41 7.54 -4.44
CA LYS A 31 14.06 8.66 -5.13
C LYS A 31 14.42 8.33 -6.58
N ASP A 32 14.88 7.11 -6.86
CA ASP A 32 15.33 6.70 -8.19
C ASP A 32 14.18 6.59 -9.21
N LEU A 33 12.93 6.46 -8.74
CA LEU A 33 11.74 6.52 -9.60
C LEU A 33 11.37 7.94 -9.99
N ASN A 34 11.86 8.94 -9.27
CA ASN A 34 11.46 10.33 -9.48
C ASN A 34 11.96 10.84 -10.84
N GLY A 35 11.02 11.20 -11.72
CA GLY A 35 11.30 11.73 -13.06
C GLY A 35 11.27 10.71 -14.19
N GLN A 36 11.62 9.43 -13.94
CA GLN A 36 11.54 8.37 -14.96
C GLN A 36 10.26 7.54 -14.86
N TYR A 37 9.82 7.25 -13.63
CA TYR A 37 8.67 6.42 -13.33
C TYR A 37 7.74 7.12 -12.32
N THR A 38 7.37 8.37 -12.63
CA THR A 38 6.59 9.25 -11.76
C THR A 38 5.29 8.62 -11.26
N HIS A 39 4.63 7.79 -12.09
CA HIS A 39 3.44 7.06 -11.66
C HIS A 39 3.75 6.10 -10.50
N LEU A 40 4.82 5.31 -10.62
CA LEU A 40 5.21 4.34 -9.59
C LEU A 40 5.76 5.04 -8.34
N TYR A 41 6.49 6.15 -8.51
CA TYR A 41 6.88 7.03 -7.40
C TYR A 41 5.67 7.52 -6.61
N ASN A 42 4.68 8.09 -7.31
CA ASN A 42 3.45 8.59 -6.68
C ASN A 42 2.68 7.47 -5.99
N TYR A 43 2.63 6.28 -6.60
CA TYR A 43 2.01 5.12 -6.01
C TYR A 43 2.73 4.63 -4.76
N GLY A 44 4.07 4.54 -4.76
CA GLY A 44 4.84 4.18 -3.56
C GLY A 44 4.61 5.16 -2.40
N CYS A 45 4.54 6.46 -2.70
CA CYS A 45 4.16 7.47 -1.71
C CYS A 45 2.73 7.25 -1.18
N LEU A 46 1.77 6.97 -2.06
CA LEU A 46 0.39 6.70 -1.66
C LEU A 46 0.28 5.41 -0.82
N PHE A 47 1.03 4.38 -1.22
CA PHE A 47 1.08 3.07 -0.59
C PHE A 47 1.47 3.19 0.89
N GLU A 48 2.52 3.95 1.22
CA GLU A 48 2.90 4.16 2.62
C GLU A 48 1.80 4.89 3.42
N LYS A 49 1.15 5.90 2.83
CA LYS A 49 0.05 6.63 3.49
C LYS A 49 -1.14 5.71 3.75
N ALA A 50 -1.48 4.87 2.78
CA ALA A 50 -2.53 3.86 2.90
C ALA A 50 -2.16 2.80 3.95
N HIS A 51 -0.89 2.38 4.02
CA HIS A 51 -0.39 1.46 5.04
C HIS A 51 -0.52 2.06 6.45
N LYS A 52 -0.14 3.34 6.63
CA LYS A 52 -0.34 4.07 7.90
C LYS A 52 -1.82 4.14 8.30
N TYR A 53 -2.70 4.42 7.34
CA TYR A 53 -4.15 4.39 7.57
C TYR A 53 -4.63 3.01 8.02
N ALA A 54 -4.21 1.95 7.32
CA ALA A 54 -4.58 0.57 7.62
C ALA A 54 -4.10 0.15 9.01
N SER A 55 -2.86 0.49 9.36
CA SER A 55 -2.29 0.21 10.68
C SER A 55 -3.11 0.85 11.79
N ILE A 56 -3.36 2.16 11.71
CA ILE A 56 -4.16 2.89 12.71
C ILE A 56 -5.54 2.24 12.86
N MET A 57 -6.21 1.93 11.75
CA MET A 57 -7.53 1.31 11.76
C MET A 57 -7.52 -0.10 12.37
N PHE A 58 -6.48 -0.89 12.11
CA PHE A 58 -6.29 -2.22 12.69
C PHE A 58 -6.09 -2.12 14.21
N ASP A 59 -5.23 -1.22 14.65
CA ASP A 59 -4.86 -1.05 16.07
C ASP A 59 -6.04 -0.58 16.93
N THR A 60 -7.04 0.11 16.35
CA THR A 60 -8.29 0.40 17.05
C THR A 60 -9.12 -0.84 17.43
N GLY A 61 -8.74 -2.04 16.94
CA GLY A 61 -9.37 -3.32 17.26
C GLY A 61 -10.78 -3.53 16.69
N LYS A 62 -11.30 -2.55 15.95
CA LYS A 62 -12.68 -2.57 15.39
C LYS A 62 -12.74 -2.90 13.90
N HIS A 63 -11.59 -2.95 13.23
CA HIS A 63 -11.50 -3.04 11.77
C HIS A 63 -10.59 -4.19 11.33
N ASN A 64 -10.81 -5.40 11.85
CA ASN A 64 -10.03 -6.59 11.48
C ASN A 64 -10.03 -6.91 9.97
N TYR A 65 -11.02 -6.41 9.22
CA TYR A 65 -11.12 -6.52 7.76
C TYR A 65 -10.13 -5.61 7.00
N ILE A 66 -9.56 -4.59 7.66
CA ILE A 66 -8.82 -3.51 6.98
C ILE A 66 -7.60 -4.03 6.23
N CYS A 67 -6.92 -5.02 6.79
CA CYS A 67 -5.74 -5.62 6.18
C CYS A 67 -6.06 -6.46 4.95
N GLY A 68 -7.16 -7.22 4.98
CA GLY A 68 -7.63 -7.93 3.79
C GLY A 68 -7.96 -6.96 2.66
N TYR A 69 -8.63 -5.85 2.99
CA TYR A 69 -8.94 -4.81 2.01
C TYR A 69 -7.69 -4.09 1.52
N PHE A 70 -6.72 -3.83 2.39
CA PHE A 70 -5.44 -3.25 1.99
C PHE A 70 -4.72 -4.16 0.98
N ASN A 71 -4.61 -5.46 1.28
CA ASN A 71 -3.97 -6.42 0.38
C ASN A 71 -4.66 -6.47 -0.99
N ASP A 72 -5.98 -6.50 -0.98
CA ASP A 72 -6.77 -6.49 -2.21
C ASP A 72 -6.57 -5.19 -3.03
N TRP A 73 -6.50 -4.05 -2.36
CA TRP A 73 -6.26 -2.75 -3.01
C TRP A 73 -4.87 -2.70 -3.65
N VAL A 74 -3.85 -3.22 -2.96
CA VAL A 74 -2.49 -3.32 -3.49
C VAL A 74 -2.44 -4.25 -4.71
N ASN A 75 -3.17 -5.37 -4.67
CA ASN A 75 -3.26 -6.30 -5.80
C ASN A 75 -3.95 -5.67 -7.02
N GLU A 76 -5.05 -4.94 -6.83
CA GLU A 76 -5.72 -4.22 -7.93
C GLU A 76 -4.76 -3.22 -8.60
N LYS A 77 -3.97 -2.50 -7.78
CA LYS A 77 -2.96 -1.57 -8.27
C LYS A 77 -1.79 -2.25 -9.00
N ASN A 78 -1.39 -3.44 -8.54
CA ASN A 78 -0.41 -4.24 -9.26
C ASN A 78 -0.95 -4.63 -10.64
N GLU A 79 -2.17 -5.17 -10.70
CA GLU A 79 -2.77 -5.62 -11.95
C GLU A 79 -2.92 -4.47 -12.95
N GLU A 80 -3.35 -3.30 -12.49
CA GLU A 80 -3.38 -2.07 -13.29
C GLU A 80 -1.98 -1.68 -13.82
N HIS A 81 -0.97 -1.68 -12.94
CA HIS A 81 0.38 -1.28 -13.31
C HIS A 81 1.06 -2.24 -14.28
N THR A 82 0.88 -3.55 -14.09
CA THR A 82 1.56 -4.62 -14.83
C THR A 82 0.79 -5.09 -16.07
N SER A 83 -0.37 -4.49 -16.35
CA SER A 83 -1.31 -4.98 -17.37
C SER A 83 -1.70 -6.44 -17.11
N ASN A 84 -2.01 -6.76 -15.85
CA ASN A 84 -2.27 -8.11 -15.34
C ASN A 84 -1.09 -9.07 -15.63
N GLY A 85 0.12 -8.65 -15.27
CA GLY A 85 1.36 -9.41 -15.43
C GLY A 85 1.91 -9.53 -16.86
N LYS A 86 1.27 -8.89 -17.85
CA LYS A 86 1.69 -8.98 -19.26
C LYS A 86 2.88 -8.08 -19.60
N ASN A 87 3.11 -7.02 -18.81
CA ASN A 87 4.22 -6.11 -19.00
C ASN A 87 5.35 -6.45 -18.02
N CYS A 88 6.32 -7.25 -18.47
CA CYS A 88 7.42 -7.76 -17.64
C CYS A 88 8.24 -6.65 -16.97
N ASP A 89 8.53 -5.56 -17.70
CA ASP A 89 9.30 -4.43 -17.15
C ASP A 89 8.56 -3.79 -15.97
N HIS A 90 7.23 -3.66 -16.07
CA HIS A 90 6.39 -3.12 -15.00
C HIS A 90 6.24 -4.09 -13.82
N VAL A 91 6.24 -5.41 -14.09
CA VAL A 91 6.27 -6.43 -13.02
C VAL A 91 7.57 -6.28 -12.22
N GLU A 92 8.71 -6.20 -12.90
CA GLU A 92 10.01 -6.06 -12.24
C GLU A 92 10.08 -4.77 -11.43
N LEU A 93 9.61 -3.64 -11.98
CA LEU A 93 9.56 -2.38 -11.25
C LEU A 93 8.66 -2.46 -10.00
N TRP A 94 7.51 -3.13 -10.09
CA TRP A 94 6.65 -3.33 -8.93
C TRP A 94 7.34 -4.13 -7.83
N GLU A 95 7.97 -5.26 -8.18
CA GLU A 95 8.71 -6.11 -7.24
C GLU A 95 9.90 -5.37 -6.62
N GLN A 96 10.62 -4.58 -7.41
CA GLN A 96 11.79 -3.86 -6.95
C GLN A 96 11.44 -2.72 -6.00
N TYR A 97 10.30 -2.05 -6.17
CA TYR A 97 9.96 -0.86 -5.40
C TYR A 97 8.80 -1.06 -4.45
N ILE A 98 7.64 -1.52 -4.91
CA ILE A 98 6.45 -1.59 -4.05
C ILE A 98 6.55 -2.74 -3.05
N GLU A 99 6.93 -3.93 -3.52
CA GLU A 99 7.05 -5.11 -2.65
C GLU A 99 8.18 -4.92 -1.62
N LYS A 100 9.33 -4.39 -2.05
CA LYS A 100 10.43 -4.07 -1.12
C LYS A 100 10.05 -2.98 -0.12
N LEU A 101 9.32 -1.94 -0.55
CA LEU A 101 8.81 -0.91 0.35
C LEU A 101 7.88 -1.54 1.39
N TRP A 102 6.96 -2.41 0.98
CA TRP A 102 6.06 -3.11 1.91
C TRP A 102 6.84 -3.88 2.98
N ILE A 103 7.84 -4.65 2.59
CA ILE A 103 8.69 -5.39 3.52
C ILE A 103 9.38 -4.44 4.52
N GLN A 104 9.91 -3.31 4.06
CA GLN A 104 10.53 -2.31 4.94
C GLN A 104 9.53 -1.72 5.95
N LEU A 105 8.30 -1.43 5.52
CA LEU A 105 7.27 -0.92 6.42
C LEU A 105 6.88 -1.95 7.48
N LEU A 106 6.76 -3.23 7.10
CA LEU A 106 6.47 -4.32 8.04
C LEU A 106 7.60 -4.53 9.06
N GLN A 107 8.86 -4.40 8.65
CA GLN A 107 10.02 -4.52 9.54
C GLN A 107 10.12 -3.38 10.56
N LYS A 108 9.64 -2.19 10.22
CA LYS A 108 9.62 -1.03 11.12
C LYS A 108 8.44 -1.04 12.08
N ALA A 109 7.39 -1.79 11.78
CA ALA A 109 6.20 -1.85 12.63
C ALA A 109 6.49 -2.64 13.91
N ASP A 110 6.27 -2.02 15.07
CA ASP A 110 6.37 -2.68 16.39
C ASP A 110 5.45 -3.93 16.48
N THR A 111 4.33 -3.89 15.75
CA THR A 111 3.45 -5.05 15.54
C THR A 111 3.13 -5.11 14.06
N PRO A 112 3.77 -5.99 13.28
CA PRO A 112 3.50 -6.13 11.85
C PRO A 112 2.01 -6.47 11.65
N ASN A 113 1.24 -5.50 11.18
CA ASN A 113 -0.14 -5.68 10.76
C ASN A 113 -0.19 -5.70 9.23
N CYS A 114 -1.29 -6.22 8.69
CA CYS A 114 -1.52 -6.28 7.25
C CYS A 114 -0.38 -6.97 6.47
N LEU A 115 0.02 -8.14 6.99
CA LEU A 115 0.97 -9.02 6.32
C LEU A 115 0.47 -9.39 4.93
N LYS A 116 1.42 -9.53 3.99
CA LYS A 116 1.17 -10.14 2.69
C LYS A 116 0.63 -11.57 2.89
N PRO A 117 -0.46 -11.96 2.22
CA PRO A 117 -1.03 -13.29 2.35
C PRO A 117 -0.18 -14.36 1.65
#